data_AF-A0A0K8VVZ0-F1
#
_entry.id   AF-A0A0K8VVZ0-F1
#
_cell.length_a   1.000
_cell.length_b   1.000
_cell.length_c   1.000
_cell.angle_alpha   90.00
_cell.angle_beta   90.00
_cell.angle_gamma   90.00
#
_symmetry.space_group_name_H-M   'P 1'
#
loop_
_entity.id
_entity.type
_entity.pdbx_description
1 polymer ?
#
loop_
_entity_poly.entity_id
_entity_poly.type
_entity_poly.pdbx_seq_one_letter_code
_entity_poly.pdbx_strand_id
1 'polypeptide(L)'
;MALLVGDKWREHFDVIIVQARKPKFFTDDSRPIRLYDETTNSHVWDRVSKLEKGKIYYEGTVKQLQDLTGWRGHNVLYFGDHPYSDLADVTLEHGWRTGAIINELTHEIETLNNVNFKRNANWLQMLTHLIEEIQDYECEPAKICLEKWQSERDMLRNQTKMVFNKQFGSVFRTYHNPTYFSRRLFRFADIYTSDITNLANYSVSHTFYPRRGVMPHEYISYF
;
A
#
# COMPACT_ATOMS: atom_id res chain seq x y z
N MET A 1 18.89 -4.65 -13.07
CA MET A 1 19.29 -5.62 -12.03
C MET A 1 20.79 -5.66 -11.83
N ALA A 2 21.63 -5.84 -12.86
CA ALA A 2 23.09 -5.83 -12.70
C ALA A 2 23.63 -4.59 -11.97
N LEU A 3 23.12 -3.39 -12.30
CA LEU A 3 23.49 -2.14 -11.61
C LEU A 3 23.08 -2.11 -10.12
N LEU A 4 22.01 -2.80 -9.73
CA LEU A 4 21.45 -2.74 -8.38
C LEU A 4 22.04 -3.79 -7.44
N VAL A 5 22.30 -5.00 -7.95
CA VAL A 5 22.66 -6.17 -7.12
C VAL A 5 23.91 -6.89 -7.63
N GLY A 6 24.54 -6.39 -8.68
CA GLY A 6 25.72 -7.00 -9.33
C GLY A 6 25.37 -8.02 -10.41
N ASP A 7 26.40 -8.52 -11.08
CA ASP A 7 26.26 -9.39 -12.27
C ASP A 7 25.60 -10.74 -11.97
N LYS A 8 25.71 -11.22 -10.73
CA LYS A 8 25.13 -12.49 -10.25
C LYS A 8 23.71 -12.37 -9.70
N TRP A 9 23.00 -11.27 -10.00
CA TRP A 9 21.66 -11.01 -9.45
C TRP A 9 20.66 -12.15 -9.65
N ARG A 10 20.82 -12.96 -10.70
CA ARG A 10 19.95 -14.10 -11.01
C ARG A 10 19.97 -15.19 -9.94
N GLU A 11 21.05 -15.30 -9.18
CA GLU A 11 21.17 -16.31 -8.11
C GLU A 11 20.17 -16.06 -6.97
N HIS A 12 19.69 -14.83 -6.82
CA HIS A 12 18.68 -14.44 -5.83
C HIS A 12 17.25 -14.85 -6.20
N PHE A 13 17.00 -15.30 -7.44
CA PHE A 13 15.66 -15.61 -7.93
C PHE A 13 15.59 -17.07 -8.39
N ASP A 14 14.63 -17.83 -7.86
CA ASP A 14 14.39 -19.19 -8.32
C ASP A 14 13.66 -19.23 -9.67
N VAL A 15 12.83 -18.21 -9.94
CA VAL A 15 12.08 -18.04 -11.20
C VAL A 15 12.16 -16.57 -11.61
N ILE A 16 12.49 -16.32 -12.89
CA ILE A 16 12.52 -14.98 -13.48
C ILE A 16 11.56 -14.96 -14.67
N ILE A 17 10.47 -14.19 -14.56
CA ILE A 17 9.52 -13.96 -15.65
C ILE A 17 9.55 -12.48 -16.02
N VAL A 18 9.83 -12.19 -17.28
CA VAL A 18 9.83 -10.85 -17.86
C VAL A 18 8.67 -10.69 -18.83
N GLN A 19 8.26 -9.43 -19.06
CA GLN A 19 7.08 -9.12 -19.88
C GLN A 19 5.85 -9.97 -19.51
N ALA A 20 5.55 -10.11 -18.22
CA ALA A 20 4.36 -10.82 -17.75
C ALA A 20 3.05 -10.21 -18.28
N ARG A 21 3.07 -8.94 -18.72
CA ARG A 21 1.90 -8.20 -19.24
C ARG A 21 0.76 -8.10 -18.23
N LYS A 22 1.08 -7.79 -16.97
CA LYS A 22 0.10 -7.44 -15.95
C LYS A 22 -0.89 -6.37 -16.49
N PRO A 23 -2.21 -6.49 -16.24
CA PRO A 23 -2.87 -7.49 -15.40
C PRO A 23 -3.18 -8.83 -16.11
N LYS A 24 -2.90 -8.97 -17.41
CA LYS A 24 -3.22 -10.19 -18.18
C LYS A 24 -2.53 -11.44 -17.67
N PHE A 25 -1.37 -11.30 -17.04
CA PHE A 25 -0.72 -12.42 -16.34
C PHE A 25 -1.63 -13.13 -15.33
N PHE A 26 -2.51 -12.36 -14.67
CA PHE A 26 -3.42 -12.85 -13.64
C PHE A 26 -4.76 -13.28 -14.22
N THR A 27 -5.24 -12.60 -15.26
CA THR A 27 -6.62 -12.76 -15.77
C THR A 27 -6.74 -13.63 -17.02
N ASP A 28 -5.66 -13.80 -17.78
CA ASP A 28 -5.63 -14.61 -19.02
C ASP A 28 -5.11 -16.02 -18.73
N ASP A 29 -5.59 -16.99 -19.51
CA ASP A 29 -5.22 -18.41 -19.43
C ASP A 29 -4.54 -18.92 -20.72
N SER A 30 -4.55 -18.12 -21.79
CA SER A 30 -4.20 -18.57 -23.14
C SER A 30 -2.72 -18.46 -23.51
N ARG A 31 -1.96 -17.63 -22.77
CA ARG A 31 -0.58 -17.28 -23.12
C ARG A 31 0.42 -18.28 -22.51
N PRO A 32 1.25 -18.97 -23.31
CA PRO A 32 2.24 -19.89 -22.77
C PRO A 32 3.47 -19.15 -22.21
N ILE A 33 4.04 -19.66 -21.12
CA ILE A 33 5.40 -19.33 -20.68
C ILE A 33 6.39 -19.79 -21.75
N ARG A 34 7.32 -18.92 -22.14
CA ARG A 34 8.38 -19.22 -23.11
C ARG A 34 9.76 -19.02 -22.51
N LEU A 35 10.73 -19.84 -22.91
CA LEU A 35 12.12 -19.67 -22.53
C LEU A 35 12.78 -18.60 -23.41
N TYR A 36 13.54 -17.71 -22.80
CA TYR A 36 14.40 -16.77 -23.51
C TYR A 36 15.76 -17.40 -23.80
N ASP A 37 16.17 -17.38 -25.06
CA ASP A 37 17.53 -17.72 -25.46
C ASP A 37 18.34 -16.43 -25.64
N GLU A 38 19.31 -16.25 -24.74
CA GLU A 38 20.22 -15.11 -24.76
C GLU A 38 21.22 -15.17 -25.92
N THR A 39 21.54 -16.36 -26.41
CA THR A 39 22.53 -16.57 -27.47
C THR A 39 22.00 -16.06 -28.79
N THR A 40 20.73 -16.36 -29.08
CA THR A 40 20.05 -15.98 -30.31
C THR A 40 19.20 -14.72 -30.15
N ASN A 41 19.13 -14.17 -28.94
CA ASN A 41 18.28 -13.04 -28.56
C ASN A 41 16.82 -13.25 -29.01
N SER A 42 16.32 -14.48 -28.84
CA SER A 42 15.03 -14.92 -29.38
C SER A 42 14.24 -15.78 -28.39
N HIS A 43 12.95 -15.99 -28.71
CA HIS A 43 12.09 -16.85 -27.93
C HIS A 43 12.21 -18.29 -28.40
N VAL A 44 12.48 -19.21 -27.48
CA VAL A 44 12.35 -20.64 -27.75
C VAL A 44 10.87 -20.98 -27.75
N TRP A 45 10.40 -21.54 -28.86
CA TRP A 45 8.98 -21.91 -29.05
C TRP A 45 8.61 -23.21 -28.35
N ASP A 46 9.60 -23.94 -27.85
CA ASP A 46 9.38 -25.18 -27.11
C ASP A 46 8.58 -24.94 -25.84
N ARG A 47 7.70 -25.89 -25.55
CA ARG A 47 6.87 -25.84 -24.35
C ARG A 47 7.75 -25.94 -23.12
N VAL A 48 7.62 -24.96 -22.23
CA VAL A 48 8.25 -25.01 -20.91
C VAL A 48 7.50 -26.01 -20.03
N SER A 49 8.15 -27.12 -19.70
CA SER A 49 7.63 -28.17 -18.80
C SER A 49 8.14 -28.05 -17.37
N LYS A 50 9.22 -27.30 -17.16
CA LYS A 50 9.83 -27.05 -15.85
C LYS A 50 10.51 -25.68 -15.82
N LEU A 51 10.41 -25.01 -14.67
CA LEU A 51 11.14 -23.78 -14.38
C LEU A 51 12.49 -24.11 -13.73
N GLU A 52 13.57 -23.54 -14.28
CA GLU A 52 14.93 -23.77 -13.81
C GLU A 52 15.58 -22.45 -13.38
N LYS A 53 16.32 -22.52 -12.28
CA LYS A 53 17.00 -21.38 -11.69
C LYS A 53 18.04 -20.81 -12.65
N GLY A 54 18.11 -19.48 -12.74
CA GLY A 54 19.04 -18.74 -13.60
C GLY A 54 18.56 -18.54 -15.05
N LYS A 55 17.50 -19.23 -15.49
CA LYS A 55 16.86 -19.03 -16.79
C LYS A 55 15.84 -17.89 -16.74
N ILE A 56 15.66 -17.22 -17.87
CA ILE A 56 14.70 -16.13 -18.04
C ILE A 56 13.52 -16.61 -18.88
N TYR A 57 12.32 -16.37 -18.38
CA TYR A 57 11.08 -16.73 -19.03
C TYR A 57 10.27 -15.50 -19.45
N TYR A 58 9.46 -15.61 -20.50
CA TYR A 58 8.63 -14.54 -21.04
C TYR A 58 7.14 -14.88 -20.97
N GLU A 59 6.33 -13.84 -20.79
CA GLU A 59 4.86 -13.91 -20.76
C GLU A 59 4.37 -14.97 -19.74
N GLY A 60 3.40 -15.80 -20.13
CA GLY A 60 2.78 -16.79 -19.26
C GLY A 60 1.58 -16.29 -18.50
N THR A 61 1.09 -17.16 -17.61
CA THR A 61 -0.06 -16.91 -16.74
C THR A 61 0.22 -17.41 -15.33
N VAL A 62 -0.45 -16.84 -14.33
CA VAL A 62 -0.36 -17.33 -12.95
C VAL A 62 -0.72 -18.81 -12.87
N LYS A 63 -1.75 -19.25 -13.60
CA LYS A 63 -2.15 -20.67 -13.60
C LYS A 63 -1.00 -21.59 -14.02
N GLN A 64 -0.29 -21.26 -15.09
CA GLN A 64 0.88 -22.04 -15.52
C GLN A 64 2.01 -21.99 -14.48
N LEU A 65 2.25 -20.83 -13.88
CA LEU A 65 3.21 -20.71 -12.79
C LEU A 65 2.84 -21.62 -11.62
N GLN A 66 1.58 -21.60 -11.17
CA GLN A 66 1.06 -22.44 -10.10
C GLN A 66 1.14 -23.93 -10.42
N ASP A 67 0.89 -24.32 -11.67
CA ASP A 67 0.98 -25.71 -12.11
C ASP A 67 2.43 -26.21 -12.18
N LEU A 68 3.38 -25.34 -12.54
CA LEU A 68 4.79 -25.68 -12.62
C LEU A 68 5.51 -25.67 -11.26
N THR A 69 5.09 -24.82 -10.32
CA THR A 69 5.76 -24.65 -9.02
C THR A 69 5.01 -25.25 -7.83
N GLY A 70 3.69 -25.43 -7.96
CA GLY A 70 2.81 -25.78 -6.85
C GLY A 70 2.53 -24.63 -5.87
N TRP A 71 3.01 -23.41 -6.14
CA TRP A 71 2.82 -22.25 -5.27
C TRP A 71 1.39 -21.73 -5.37
N ARG A 72 0.54 -22.02 -4.37
CA ARG A 72 -0.91 -21.72 -4.42
C ARG A 72 -1.41 -21.00 -3.18
N GLY A 73 -2.44 -20.18 -3.38
CA GLY A 73 -3.19 -19.51 -2.31
C GLY A 73 -2.31 -18.74 -1.33
N HIS A 74 -2.58 -18.93 -0.03
CA HIS A 74 -1.95 -18.15 1.05
C HIS A 74 -0.45 -18.43 1.23
N ASN A 75 0.12 -19.41 0.55
CA ASN A 75 1.56 -19.72 0.61
C ASN A 75 2.39 -18.75 -0.25
N VAL A 76 1.74 -17.84 -0.98
CA VAL A 76 2.40 -16.84 -1.82
C VAL A 76 2.09 -15.45 -1.28
N LEU A 77 3.15 -14.66 -1.08
CA LEU A 77 3.06 -13.23 -0.78
C LEU A 77 3.62 -12.45 -1.98
N TYR A 78 2.74 -11.76 -2.70
CA TYR A 78 3.09 -10.99 -3.88
C TYR A 78 3.20 -9.50 -3.54
N PHE A 79 4.33 -8.88 -3.91
CA PHE A 79 4.54 -7.45 -3.76
C PHE A 79 4.34 -6.70 -5.08
N GLY A 80 3.64 -5.57 -5.01
CA GLY A 80 3.48 -4.62 -6.11
C GLY A 80 3.53 -3.18 -5.62
N ASP A 81 3.92 -2.26 -6.50
CA ASP A 81 3.97 -0.82 -6.24
C ASP A 81 2.65 -0.12 -6.59
N HIS A 82 1.84 -0.72 -7.47
CA HIS A 82 0.56 -0.15 -7.87
C HIS A 82 -0.65 -0.97 -7.38
N PRO A 83 -1.37 -0.52 -6.33
CA PRO A 83 -2.51 -1.26 -5.79
C PRO A 83 -3.61 -1.61 -6.80
N TYR A 84 -3.73 -0.83 -7.88
CA TYR A 84 -4.78 -0.99 -8.88
C TYR A 84 -4.47 -2.06 -9.93
N SER A 85 -3.28 -2.02 -10.55
CA SER A 85 -2.93 -2.95 -11.63
C SER A 85 -2.34 -4.25 -11.11
N ASP A 86 -1.76 -4.23 -9.91
CA ASP A 86 -0.92 -5.32 -9.45
C ASP A 86 -1.57 -6.17 -8.36
N LEU A 87 -2.42 -5.59 -7.51
CA LEU A 87 -2.88 -6.28 -6.29
C LEU A 87 -4.34 -6.74 -6.33
N ALA A 88 -5.20 -6.02 -7.06
CA ALA A 88 -6.64 -6.29 -7.06
C ALA A 88 -6.98 -7.70 -7.58
N ASP A 89 -6.50 -8.04 -8.77
CA ASP A 89 -6.76 -9.35 -9.40
C ASP A 89 -6.08 -10.49 -8.63
N VAL A 90 -4.88 -10.24 -8.09
CA VAL A 90 -4.12 -11.20 -7.28
C VAL A 90 -4.88 -11.60 -6.02
N THR A 91 -5.45 -10.61 -5.33
CA THR A 91 -6.22 -10.83 -4.09
C THR A 91 -7.54 -11.51 -4.40
N LEU A 92 -8.27 -11.03 -5.42
CA LEU A 92 -9.65 -11.44 -5.68
C LEU A 92 -9.76 -12.79 -6.39
N GLU A 93 -8.85 -13.10 -7.32
CA GLU A 93 -8.99 -14.27 -8.20
C GLU A 93 -8.09 -15.44 -7.79
N HIS A 94 -6.89 -15.16 -7.25
CA HIS A 94 -5.87 -16.18 -6.98
C HIS A 94 -5.68 -16.50 -5.49
N GLY A 95 -6.27 -15.69 -4.61
CA GLY A 95 -6.18 -15.85 -3.16
C GLY A 95 -4.73 -15.80 -2.65
N TRP A 96 -3.83 -15.11 -3.35
CA TRP A 96 -2.48 -14.87 -2.82
C TRP A 96 -2.53 -13.76 -1.77
N ARG A 97 -1.60 -13.81 -0.80
CA ARG A 97 -1.39 -12.68 0.10
C ARG A 97 -0.67 -11.57 -0.67
N THR A 98 -0.95 -10.32 -0.31
CA THR A 98 -0.45 -9.18 -1.07
C THR A 98 0.23 -8.14 -0.20
N GLY A 99 1.36 -7.63 -0.69
CA GLY A 99 2.10 -6.53 -0.12
C GLY A 99 2.14 -5.33 -1.07
N ALA A 100 1.97 -4.12 -0.56
CA ALA A 100 2.13 -2.90 -1.35
C ALA A 100 3.40 -2.14 -0.97
N ILE A 101 4.16 -1.68 -1.97
CA ILE A 101 5.30 -0.77 -1.79
C ILE A 101 4.87 0.65 -2.16
N ILE A 102 4.73 1.54 -1.18
CA ILE A 102 4.23 2.91 -1.36
C ILE A 102 5.31 3.91 -0.96
N ASN A 103 6.09 4.38 -1.94
CA ASN A 103 7.25 5.25 -1.69
C ASN A 103 6.86 6.57 -0.97
N GLU A 104 5.68 7.12 -1.26
CA GLU A 104 5.16 8.34 -0.64
C GLU A 104 4.94 8.21 0.87
N LEU A 105 4.84 6.97 1.38
CA LEU A 105 4.61 6.71 2.79
C LEU A 105 5.74 7.26 3.68
N THR A 106 6.99 7.27 3.21
CA THR A 106 8.11 7.82 4.00
C THR A 106 7.89 9.30 4.31
N HIS A 107 7.62 10.09 3.27
CA HIS A 107 7.36 11.52 3.42
C HIS A 107 6.09 11.79 4.26
N GLU A 108 5.07 10.95 4.11
CA GLU A 108 3.86 11.02 4.92
C GLU A 108 4.16 10.81 6.41
N ILE A 109 4.89 9.75 6.76
CA ILE A 109 5.28 9.43 8.14
C ILE A 109 6.14 10.54 8.74
N GLU A 110 7.11 11.08 8.01
CA GLU A 110 7.95 12.20 8.45
C GLU A 110 7.10 13.44 8.76
N THR A 111 6.17 13.78 7.87
CA THR A 111 5.27 14.93 8.03
C THR A 111 4.35 14.76 9.24
N LEU A 112 3.76 13.57 9.40
CA LEU A 112 2.92 13.23 10.55
C LEU A 112 3.70 13.25 11.87
N ASN A 113 5.01 12.97 11.82
CA ASN A 113 5.86 12.98 13.01
C ASN A 113 6.36 14.36 13.41
N ASN A 114 6.18 15.38 12.58
CA ASN A 114 6.53 16.76 12.90
C ASN A 114 5.79 17.24 14.16
N VAL A 115 6.52 17.88 15.07
CA VAL A 115 6.00 18.41 16.34
C VAL A 115 4.84 19.38 16.10
N ASN A 116 4.95 20.26 15.10
CA ASN A 116 3.90 21.23 14.79
C ASN A 116 2.64 20.54 14.26
N PHE A 117 2.80 19.51 13.43
CA PHE A 117 1.66 18.73 12.94
C PHE A 117 0.93 18.05 14.10
N LYS A 118 1.67 17.36 14.99
CA LYS A 118 1.10 16.68 16.17
C LYS A 118 0.37 17.67 17.08
N ARG A 119 0.97 18.83 17.37
CA ARG A 119 0.35 19.88 18.18
C ARG A 119 -0.94 20.38 17.55
N ASN A 120 -0.91 20.72 16.26
CA ASN A 120 -2.08 21.23 15.55
C ASN A 120 -3.20 20.19 15.46
N ALA A 121 -2.87 18.93 15.19
CA ALA A 121 -3.85 17.84 15.12
C ALA A 121 -4.50 17.57 16.49
N ASN A 122 -3.70 17.53 17.57
CA ASN A 122 -4.22 17.35 18.93
C ASN A 122 -5.08 18.54 19.35
N TRP A 123 -4.62 19.77 19.10
CA TRP A 123 -5.39 20.97 19.43
C TRP A 123 -6.68 21.04 18.63
N LEU A 124 -6.65 20.67 17.34
CA LEU A 124 -7.85 20.57 16.51
C LEU A 124 -8.89 19.60 17.11
N GLN A 125 -8.45 18.47 17.66
CA GLN A 125 -9.33 17.52 18.33
C GLN A 125 -9.91 18.09 19.63
N MET A 126 -9.09 18.69 20.48
CA MET A 126 -9.55 19.32 21.73
C MET A 126 -10.53 20.47 21.46
N LEU A 127 -10.21 21.34 20.50
CA LEU A 127 -11.04 22.46 20.12
C LEU A 127 -12.39 22.00 19.53
N THR A 128 -12.39 20.91 18.77
CA THR A 128 -13.64 20.31 18.27
C THR A 128 -14.52 19.83 19.42
N HIS A 129 -13.93 19.18 20.44
CA HIS A 129 -14.67 18.74 21.62
C HIS A 129 -15.25 19.92 22.42
N LEU A 130 -14.46 20.97 22.65
CA LEU A 130 -14.94 22.17 23.34
C LEU A 130 -16.09 22.85 22.58
N ILE A 131 -15.99 22.95 21.25
CA ILE A 131 -17.08 23.46 20.39
C ILE A 131 -18.34 22.60 20.56
N GLU A 132 -18.20 21.28 20.54
CA GLU A 132 -19.33 20.35 20.69
C GLU A 132 -20.03 20.50 22.05
N GLU A 133 -19.28 20.80 23.12
CA GLU A 133 -19.83 21.03 24.46
C GLU A 133 -20.57 22.36 24.59
N ILE A 134 -20.09 23.43 23.94
CA ILE A 134 -20.63 24.79 24.14
C ILE A 134 -21.63 25.25 23.08
N GLN A 135 -21.78 24.53 21.97
CA GLN A 135 -22.55 25.00 20.79
C GLN A 135 -24.02 25.32 21.08
N ASP A 136 -24.62 24.71 22.10
CA ASP A 136 -26.04 24.87 22.44
C ASP A 136 -26.30 26.03 23.42
N TYR A 137 -25.27 26.72 23.91
CA TYR A 137 -25.42 27.83 24.85
C TYR A 137 -25.78 29.13 24.10
N GLU A 138 -26.95 29.72 24.41
CA GLU A 138 -27.45 30.89 23.68
C GLU A 138 -26.93 32.26 24.18
N CYS A 139 -26.15 32.29 25.26
CA CYS A 139 -25.68 33.54 25.84
C CYS A 139 -24.65 34.25 24.94
N GLU A 140 -24.67 35.58 24.94
CA GLU A 140 -23.81 36.40 24.08
C GLU A 140 -22.31 36.07 24.20
N PRO A 141 -21.74 35.86 25.41
CA PRO A 141 -20.34 35.48 25.54
C PRO A 141 -20.02 34.12 24.90
N ALA A 142 -20.94 33.15 24.97
CA ALA A 142 -20.75 31.83 24.37
C ALA A 142 -20.74 31.90 22.84
N LYS A 143 -21.65 32.67 22.24
CA LYS A 143 -21.69 32.88 20.78
C LYS A 143 -20.40 33.50 20.26
N ILE A 144 -19.90 34.55 20.92
CA ILE A 144 -18.62 35.19 20.55
C ILE A 144 -17.44 34.20 20.69
N CYS A 145 -17.46 33.36 21.72
CA CYS A 145 -16.44 32.33 21.93
C CYS A 145 -16.49 31.27 20.82
N LEU A 146 -17.69 30.80 20.49
CA LEU A 146 -17.93 29.79 19.45
C LEU A 146 -17.45 30.26 18.07
N GLU A 147 -17.75 31.49 17.68
CA GLU A 147 -17.28 32.06 16.40
C GLU A 147 -15.75 32.10 16.33
N LYS A 148 -15.08 32.51 17.42
CA LYS A 148 -13.61 32.52 17.50
C LYS A 148 -13.03 31.12 17.37
N TRP A 149 -13.59 30.15 18.10
CA TRP A 149 -13.13 28.76 18.06
C TRP A 149 -13.39 28.10 16.71
N GLN A 150 -14.52 28.38 16.06
CA GLN A 150 -14.79 27.89 14.71
C GLN A 150 -13.79 28.44 13.69
N SER A 151 -13.46 29.74 13.77
CA SER A 151 -12.44 30.37 12.93
C SER A 151 -11.05 29.75 13.15
N GLU A 152 -10.64 29.60 14.42
CA GLU A 152 -9.37 28.96 14.77
C GLU A 152 -9.33 27.49 14.30
N ARG A 153 -10.42 26.75 14.46
CA ARG A 153 -10.57 25.38 13.98
C ARG A 153 -10.33 25.30 12.47
N ASP A 154 -10.92 26.19 11.69
CA ASP A 154 -10.73 26.20 10.24
C ASP A 154 -9.30 26.59 9.83
N MET A 155 -8.65 27.48 10.56
CA MET A 155 -7.22 27.77 10.37
C MET A 155 -6.36 26.52 10.62
N LEU A 156 -6.58 25.82 11.74
CA LEU A 156 -5.85 24.59 12.08
C LEU A 156 -6.08 23.47 11.05
N ARG A 157 -7.32 23.32 10.56
CA ARG A 157 -7.65 22.37 9.49
C ARG A 157 -6.86 22.64 8.21
N ASN A 158 -6.72 23.92 7.84
CA ASN A 158 -5.95 24.30 6.66
C ASN A 158 -4.45 24.10 6.86
N GLN A 159 -3.91 24.48 8.02
CA GLN A 159 -2.50 24.24 8.34
C GLN A 159 -2.15 22.76 8.31
N THR A 160 -3.00 21.90 8.89
CA THR A 160 -2.80 20.44 8.92
C THR A 160 -2.91 19.81 7.52
N LYS A 161 -3.64 20.44 6.58
CA LYS A 161 -3.74 19.98 5.19
C LYS A 161 -2.54 20.43 4.34
N MET A 162 -2.09 21.67 4.52
CA MET A 162 -1.08 22.32 3.67
C MET A 162 0.35 21.85 3.91
N VAL A 163 0.62 21.10 4.99
CA VAL A 163 1.95 20.51 5.24
C VAL A 163 2.33 19.41 4.25
N PHE A 164 1.33 18.79 3.60
CA PHE A 164 1.54 17.81 2.55
C PHE A 164 1.69 18.52 1.19
N ASN A 165 1.46 17.80 0.09
CA ASN A 165 1.46 18.40 -1.23
C ASN A 165 0.47 19.59 -1.30
N LYS A 166 0.94 20.75 -1.75
CA LYS A 166 0.16 22.00 -1.76
C LYS A 166 -1.12 21.92 -2.61
N GLN A 167 -1.11 21.12 -3.68
CA GLN A 167 -2.21 21.01 -4.64
C GLN A 167 -3.17 19.89 -4.25
N PHE A 168 -2.65 18.74 -3.85
CA PHE A 168 -3.43 17.51 -3.67
C PHE A 168 -3.57 17.05 -2.21
N GLY A 169 -2.76 17.58 -1.29
CA GLY A 169 -2.72 17.16 0.11
C GLY A 169 -2.03 15.81 0.30
N SER A 170 -2.40 15.10 1.37
CA SER A 170 -1.91 13.74 1.65
C SER A 170 -2.48 12.75 0.64
N VAL A 171 -1.67 11.76 0.27
CA VAL A 171 -2.10 10.67 -0.61
C VAL A 171 -3.14 9.79 0.10
N PHE A 172 -3.05 9.67 1.42
CA PHE A 172 -3.85 8.72 2.19
C PHE A 172 -5.11 9.34 2.82
N ARG A 173 -5.13 10.64 3.08
CA ARG A 173 -6.21 11.26 3.86
C ARG A 173 -6.50 12.70 3.46
N THR A 174 -7.80 13.00 3.38
CA THR A 174 -8.31 14.37 3.31
C THR A 174 -9.17 14.65 4.53
N TYR A 175 -8.70 15.53 5.42
CA TYR A 175 -9.30 15.77 6.75
C TYR A 175 -9.52 14.46 7.51
N HIS A 176 -10.77 14.07 7.78
CA HIS A 176 -11.11 12.85 8.52
C HIS A 176 -11.29 11.62 7.62
N ASN A 177 -11.33 11.80 6.31
CA ASN A 177 -11.71 10.74 5.38
C ASN A 177 -10.49 10.12 4.70
N PRO A 178 -10.35 8.78 4.71
CA PRO A 178 -9.40 8.09 3.85
C PRO A 178 -9.71 8.40 2.38
N THR A 179 -8.66 8.68 1.61
CA THR A 179 -8.76 8.89 0.16
C THR A 179 -9.22 7.62 -0.54
N TYR A 180 -9.62 7.75 -1.81
CA TYR A 180 -9.92 6.60 -2.65
C TYR A 180 -8.73 5.63 -2.75
N PHE A 181 -7.50 6.17 -2.84
CA PHE A 181 -6.27 5.39 -2.79
C PHE A 181 -6.18 4.55 -1.50
N SER A 182 -6.33 5.15 -0.32
CA SER A 182 -6.28 4.41 0.95
C SER A 182 -7.34 3.32 1.04
N ARG A 183 -8.58 3.60 0.65
CA ARG A 183 -9.67 2.61 0.72
C ARG A 183 -9.37 1.39 -0.15
N ARG A 184 -8.74 1.61 -1.31
CA ARG A 184 -8.31 0.53 -2.22
C ARG A 184 -7.11 -0.21 -1.66
N LEU A 185 -6.11 0.51 -1.16
CA LEU A 185 -4.93 -0.06 -0.51
C LEU A 185 -5.34 -1.00 0.64
N PHE A 186 -6.20 -0.54 1.55
CA PHE A 186 -6.67 -1.35 2.68
C PHE A 186 -7.49 -2.57 2.27
N ARG A 187 -8.08 -2.56 1.06
CA ARG A 187 -8.86 -3.68 0.54
C ARG A 187 -7.99 -4.74 -0.12
N PHE A 188 -6.88 -4.34 -0.76
CA PHE A 188 -6.12 -5.21 -1.66
C PHE A 188 -4.70 -5.48 -1.20
N ALA A 189 -4.22 -4.87 -0.13
CA ALA A 189 -2.93 -5.15 0.45
C ALA A 189 -3.12 -5.65 1.89
N ASP A 190 -2.63 -6.86 2.17
CA ASP A 190 -2.56 -7.36 3.55
C ASP A 190 -1.57 -6.55 4.39
N ILE A 191 -0.45 -6.17 3.77
CA ILE A 191 0.59 -5.33 4.36
C ILE A 191 1.01 -4.26 3.35
N TYR A 192 1.46 -3.12 3.85
CA TYR A 192 2.08 -2.10 3.01
C TYR A 192 3.26 -1.46 3.73
N THR A 193 4.27 -1.09 2.97
CA THR A 193 5.53 -0.51 3.47
C THR A 193 6.05 0.51 2.46
N SER A 194 6.92 1.42 2.89
CA SER A 194 7.56 2.37 1.96
C SER A 194 8.63 1.72 1.11
N ASP A 195 9.32 0.72 1.65
CA ASP A 195 10.40 -0.01 0.99
C ASP A 195 10.34 -1.50 1.40
N ILE A 196 10.70 -2.40 0.49
CA ILE A 196 10.75 -3.84 0.73
C ILE A 196 11.81 -4.20 1.79
N THR A 197 12.90 -3.43 1.87
CA THR A 197 13.98 -3.61 2.83
C THR A 197 13.52 -3.44 4.27
N ASN A 198 12.41 -2.73 4.52
CA ASN A 198 11.83 -2.62 5.87
C ASN A 198 11.45 -4.00 6.45
N LEU A 199 11.17 -5.00 5.60
CA LEU A 199 10.89 -6.36 6.03
C LEU A 199 12.12 -7.10 6.57
N ALA A 200 13.33 -6.65 6.24
CA ALA A 200 14.56 -7.21 6.79
C ALA A 200 14.69 -6.99 8.31
N ASN A 201 13.92 -6.05 8.87
CA ASN A 201 13.83 -5.83 10.31
C ASN A 201 12.99 -6.90 11.04
N TYR A 202 12.41 -7.85 10.31
CA TYR A 202 11.56 -8.90 10.86
C TYR A 202 12.14 -10.29 10.57
N SER A 203 11.88 -11.23 11.48
CA SER A 203 12.18 -12.64 11.26
C SER A 203 11.31 -13.21 10.13
N VAL A 204 11.81 -14.22 9.42
CA VAL A 204 11.02 -15.00 8.45
C VAL A 204 9.84 -15.75 9.10
N SER A 205 9.87 -15.94 10.42
CA SER A 205 8.77 -16.52 11.21
C SER A 205 7.84 -15.47 11.84
N HIS A 206 8.03 -14.18 11.53
CA HIS A 206 7.23 -13.11 12.11
C HIS A 206 5.78 -13.19 11.65
N THR A 207 4.84 -13.00 12.59
CA THR A 207 3.40 -12.95 12.30
C THR A 207 2.89 -11.53 12.54
N PHE A 208 2.37 -10.90 11.49
CA PHE A 208 1.74 -9.59 11.57
C PHE A 208 0.28 -9.72 12.01
N TYR A 209 -0.07 -9.03 13.09
CA TYR A 209 -1.45 -8.97 13.58
C TYR A 209 -2.08 -7.61 13.23
N PRO A 210 -3.17 -7.57 12.44
CA PRO A 210 -3.84 -6.32 12.12
C PRO A 210 -4.48 -5.72 13.37
N ARG A 211 -4.40 -4.40 13.50
CA ARG A 211 -5.11 -3.69 14.57
C ARG A 211 -6.59 -3.60 14.22
N ARG A 212 -7.47 -3.85 15.20
CA ARG A 212 -8.91 -3.70 15.03
C ARG A 212 -9.24 -2.22 14.83
N GLY A 213 -9.86 -1.89 13.69
CA GLY A 213 -10.46 -0.58 13.48
C GLY A 213 -11.73 -0.44 14.31
N VAL A 214 -11.96 0.75 14.86
CA VAL A 214 -13.16 1.08 15.63
C VAL A 214 -14.26 1.62 14.71
N MET A 215 -15.50 1.19 14.91
CA MET A 215 -16.69 1.76 14.29
C MET A 215 -17.19 2.98 15.08
N PRO A 216 -17.98 3.89 14.47
CA PRO A 216 -18.44 5.11 15.15
C PRO A 216 -19.24 4.89 16.45
N HIS A 217 -19.85 3.71 16.63
CA HIS A 217 -20.60 3.34 17.84
C HIS A 217 -19.79 2.50 18.82
N GLU A 218 -18.54 2.16 18.49
CA GLU A 218 -17.68 1.37 19.35
C GLU A 218 -16.90 2.27 20.31
N TYR A 219 -16.63 1.76 21.50
CA TYR A 219 -15.80 2.44 22.48
C TYR A 219 -14.37 2.59 21.95
N ILE A 220 -13.88 3.82 21.89
CA ILE A 220 -12.49 4.13 21.56
C ILE A 220 -11.67 3.94 22.84
N SER A 221 -10.93 2.83 22.94
CA SER A 221 -9.92 2.69 24.00
C SER A 221 -8.75 3.63 23.69
N TYR A 222 -8.56 4.65 24.52
CA TYR A 222 -7.41 5.56 24.46
C TYR A 222 -6.20 5.05 25.27
N PHE A 223 -6.30 3.84 25.84
CA PHE A 223 -5.24 3.16 26.59
C PHE A 223 -4.35 2.32 25.68
#